data_AF-A0A8J4FCY7-F1
#
_entry.id   AF-A0A8J4FCY7-F1
#
_cell.length_a   1.000
_cell.length_b   1.000
_cell.length_c   1.000
_cell.angle_alpha   90.00
_cell.angle_beta   90.00
_cell.angle_gamma   90.00
#
_symmetry.space_group_name_H-M   'P 1'
#
loop_
_entity.id
_entity.type
_entity.pdbx_description
1 polymer ?
#
loop_
_entity_poly.entity_id
_entity_poly.type
_entity_poly.pdbx_seq_one_letter_code
_entity_poly.pdbx_strand_id
1 'polypeptide(L)'
;MRRVFLNSWTKLPAAERGHKELGNAARLRHLVYALVLMALGAIYLADDKLKRGQARLATLLYGIVYAIVATQLIMDHMCKEPFRPPLFPMAVLATAALNSVVELVDARMVAAGGVAIMIAYYGVYVSTIVNQVCAFLGVKCFSIAPKRG
;
A
#
# COMPACT_ATOMS: atom_id res chain seq x y z
N MET A 1 21.48 12.42 17.26
CA MET A 1 21.11 11.29 16.37
C MET A 1 21.58 9.90 16.83
N ARG A 2 22.76 9.73 17.46
CA ARG A 2 23.33 8.42 17.84
C ARG A 2 22.43 7.55 18.76
N ARG A 3 21.55 8.14 19.58
CA ARG A 3 20.73 7.41 20.58
C ARG A 3 19.51 6.66 20.03
N VAL A 4 18.95 7.07 18.90
CA VAL A 4 17.71 6.45 18.37
C VAL A 4 17.96 5.03 17.85
N PHE A 5 19.14 4.81 17.26
CA PHE A 5 19.54 3.51 16.69
C PHE A 5 20.13 2.53 17.73
N LEU A 6 20.55 3.02 18.90
CA LEU A 6 21.15 2.22 19.98
C LEU A 6 20.13 1.65 20.98
N ASN A 7 18.89 2.14 20.98
CA ASN A 7 17.85 1.59 21.84
C ASN A 7 17.38 0.23 21.30
N SER A 8 17.35 -0.80 22.16
CA SER A 8 16.66 -2.07 21.88
C SER A 8 15.16 -1.84 22.03
N TRP A 9 14.48 -1.59 20.91
CA TRP A 9 13.04 -1.37 20.86
C TRP A 9 12.23 -2.68 20.87
N THR A 10 12.71 -3.68 21.60
CA THR A 10 12.10 -5.01 21.78
C THR A 10 11.17 -5.07 23.00
N LYS A 11 10.89 -3.92 23.62
CA LYS A 11 10.21 -3.80 24.93
C LYS A 11 8.67 -3.84 24.84
N LEU A 12 8.11 -4.85 24.15
CA LEU A 12 6.70 -5.20 24.29
C LEU A 12 6.59 -6.54 25.02
N PRO A 13 5.85 -6.62 26.16
CA PRO A 13 5.55 -7.88 26.83
C PRO A 13 4.96 -8.89 25.83
N ALA A 14 5.29 -10.18 25.96
CA ALA A 14 4.87 -11.20 25.00
C ALA A 14 3.33 -11.28 24.85
N ALA A 15 2.59 -11.07 25.95
CA ALA A 15 1.13 -11.04 25.96
C ALA A 15 0.53 -9.89 25.12
N GLU A 16 1.24 -8.76 25.00
CA GLU A 16 0.80 -7.60 24.23
C GLU A 16 1.40 -7.54 22.83
N ARG A 17 2.36 -8.42 22.51
CA ARG A 17 3.14 -8.34 21.28
C ARG A 17 2.32 -8.74 20.05
N GLY A 18 1.40 -9.70 20.18
CA GLY A 18 0.71 -10.28 19.02
C GLY A 18 1.71 -10.76 17.97
N HIS A 19 1.44 -10.48 16.69
CA HIS A 19 2.36 -10.76 15.56
C HIS A 19 3.24 -9.55 15.18
N LYS A 20 3.35 -8.53 16.04
CA LYS A 20 4.09 -7.31 15.72
C LYS A 20 5.58 -7.61 15.55
N GLU A 21 6.13 -7.24 14.40
CA GLU A 21 7.55 -7.36 14.15
C GLU A 21 8.32 -6.30 14.96
N LEU A 22 9.20 -6.77 15.85
CA LEU A 22 10.03 -5.91 16.69
C LEU A 22 11.48 -5.88 16.20
N GLY A 23 12.18 -4.80 16.55
CA GLY A 23 13.59 -4.64 16.27
C GLY A 23 13.89 -3.77 15.04
N ASN A 24 15.18 -3.50 14.86
CA ASN A 24 15.64 -2.55 13.84
C ASN A 24 15.57 -3.12 12.41
N ALA A 25 15.64 -4.44 12.25
CA ALA A 25 15.60 -5.09 10.93
C ALA A 25 14.24 -4.89 10.23
N ALA A 26 13.13 -5.18 10.93
CA ALA A 26 11.78 -4.97 10.39
C ALA A 26 11.54 -3.50 10.01
N ARG A 27 11.98 -2.57 10.86
CA ARG A 27 11.90 -1.13 10.59
C ARG A 27 12.70 -0.71 9.37
N LEU A 28 13.93 -1.21 9.25
CA LEU A 28 14.78 -0.94 8.11
C LEU A 28 14.14 -1.50 6.84
N ARG A 29 13.53 -2.68 6.90
CA ARG A 29 12.77 -3.27 5.78
C ARG A 29 11.59 -2.38 5.38
N HIS A 30 10.78 -1.89 6.32
CA HIS A 30 9.66 -0.99 6.01
C HIS A 30 10.16 0.33 5.40
N LEU A 31 11.26 0.87 5.92
CA LEU A 31 11.90 2.07 5.39
C LEU A 31 12.39 1.86 3.95
N VAL A 32 13.02 0.72 3.66
CA VAL A 32 13.47 0.37 2.30
C VAL A 32 12.27 0.32 1.35
N TYR A 33 11.16 -0.34 1.73
CA TYR A 33 9.96 -0.36 0.87
C TYR A 33 9.37 1.04 0.65
N ALA A 34 9.33 1.89 1.67
CA ALA A 34 8.88 3.28 1.53
C ALA A 34 9.79 4.09 0.61
N LEU A 35 11.12 3.94 0.73
CA LEU A 35 12.09 4.60 -0.14
C LEU A 35 11.97 4.12 -1.60
N VAL A 36 11.79 2.81 -1.82
CA VAL A 36 11.56 2.25 -3.16
C VAL A 36 10.27 2.79 -3.76
N LEU A 37 9.18 2.85 -2.98
CA LEU A 37 7.91 3.42 -3.44
C LEU A 37 8.08 4.89 -3.85
N MET A 38 8.77 5.69 -3.04
CA MET A 38 9.03 7.11 -3.35
C MET A 38 9.92 7.25 -4.59
N ALA A 39 10.96 6.43 -4.74
CA ALA A 39 11.83 6.46 -5.90
C ALA A 39 11.08 6.08 -7.19
N LEU A 40 10.28 5.01 -7.17
CA LEU A 40 9.45 4.59 -8.30
C LEU A 40 8.39 5.66 -8.64
N GLY A 41 7.75 6.23 -7.63
CA GLY A 41 6.79 7.31 -7.80
C GLY A 41 7.43 8.55 -8.43
N ALA A 42 8.62 8.94 -7.97
CA ALA A 42 9.37 10.06 -8.53
C ALA A 42 9.74 9.81 -10.00
N ILE A 43 10.27 8.63 -10.33
CA ILE A 43 10.61 8.28 -11.72
C ILE A 43 9.36 8.30 -12.61
N TYR A 44 8.26 7.73 -12.13
CA TYR A 44 7.02 7.64 -12.91
C TYR A 44 6.34 9.01 -13.10
N LEU A 45 6.36 9.88 -12.08
CA LEU A 45 5.72 11.19 -12.13
C LEU A 45 6.62 12.30 -12.70
N ALA A 46 7.92 12.08 -12.82
CA ALA A 46 8.85 13.00 -13.48
C ALA A 46 8.79 12.94 -15.03
N ASP A 47 7.88 12.15 -15.58
CA ASP A 47 7.68 12.09 -17.03
C ASP A 47 6.99 13.36 -17.55
N ASP A 48 7.79 14.25 -18.13
CA ASP A 48 7.34 15.52 -18.71
C ASP A 48 6.57 15.37 -20.03
N LYS A 49 6.48 14.16 -20.59
CA LYS A 49 5.85 13.89 -21.89
C LYS A 49 4.36 13.58 -21.79
N LEU A 50 3.82 13.47 -20.57
CA LEU A 50 2.41 13.18 -20.31
C LEU A 50 1.50 14.35 -20.69
N LYS A 51 0.46 14.07 -21.48
CA LYS A 51 -0.63 15.04 -21.72
C LYS A 51 -1.37 15.31 -20.41
N ARG A 52 -1.94 16.51 -20.22
CA ARG A 52 -2.63 16.92 -18.98
C ARG A 52 -3.64 15.91 -18.41
N GLY A 53 -4.39 15.21 -19.28
CA GLY A 53 -5.32 14.16 -18.85
C GLY A 53 -4.66 12.85 -18.41
N GLN A 54 -3.50 12.52 -18.97
CA GLN A 54 -2.70 11.34 -18.60
C GLN A 54 -1.97 11.55 -17.27
N ALA A 55 -1.55 12.79 -16.96
CA ALA A 55 -0.95 13.14 -15.68
C ALA A 55 -1.86 12.79 -14.49
N ARG A 56 -3.18 13.04 -14.61
CA ARG A 56 -4.15 12.66 -13.57
C ARG A 56 -4.24 11.15 -13.36
N LEU A 57 -4.20 10.37 -14.44
CA LEU A 57 -4.21 8.91 -14.36
C LEU A 57 -2.91 8.37 -13.74
N ALA A 58 -1.77 8.94 -14.10
CA ALA A 58 -0.49 8.60 -13.49
C ALA A 58 -0.46 8.90 -11.99
N THR A 59 -0.93 10.08 -11.58
CA THR A 59 -1.07 10.44 -10.15
C THR A 59 -2.04 9.51 -9.43
N LEU A 60 -3.15 9.12 -10.07
CA LEU A 60 -4.12 8.19 -9.49
C LEU A 60 -3.50 6.80 -9.30
N LEU A 61 -2.76 6.28 -10.28
CA LEU A 61 -2.07 5.00 -10.17
C LEU A 61 -1.11 5.00 -8.99
N TYR A 62 -0.22 5.99 -8.93
CA TYR A 62 0.71 6.15 -7.80
C TYR A 62 -0.04 6.28 -6.47
N GLY A 63 -1.10 7.09 -6.43
CA GLY A 63 -1.91 7.31 -5.25
C GLY A 63 -2.56 6.02 -4.71
N ILE A 64 -3.06 5.15 -5.60
CA ILE A 64 -3.65 3.86 -5.18
C ILE A 64 -2.56 2.91 -4.65
N VAL A 65 -1.42 2.80 -5.34
CA VAL A 65 -0.31 1.94 -4.88
C VAL A 65 0.21 2.44 -3.52
N TYR A 66 0.37 3.75 -3.36
CA TYR A 66 0.69 4.38 -2.08
C TYR A 66 -0.37 4.06 -1.03
N ALA A 67 -1.65 4.20 -1.34
CA ALA A 67 -2.74 3.89 -0.40
C ALA A 67 -2.70 2.43 0.05
N ILE A 68 -2.38 1.48 -0.82
CA ILE A 68 -2.23 0.07 -0.46
C ILE A 68 -1.06 -0.12 0.53
N VAL A 69 0.12 0.42 0.21
CA VAL A 69 1.30 0.32 1.09
C VAL A 69 1.02 0.98 2.44
N ALA A 70 0.43 2.17 2.43
CA ALA A 70 0.05 2.89 3.65
C ALA A 70 -0.99 2.11 4.48
N THR A 71 -2.01 1.52 3.85
CA THR A 71 -3.02 0.69 4.53
C THR A 71 -2.35 -0.49 5.23
N GLN A 72 -1.42 -1.18 4.57
CA GLN A 72 -0.69 -2.30 5.18
C GLN A 72 0.21 -1.87 6.35
N LEU A 73 0.89 -0.72 6.24
CA LEU A 73 1.68 -0.17 7.35
C LEU A 73 0.79 0.23 8.53
N ILE A 74 -0.40 0.79 8.27
CA ILE A 74 -1.38 1.10 9.31
C ILE A 74 -1.87 -0.18 9.99
N MET A 75 -2.20 -1.22 9.23
CA MET A 75 -2.61 -2.52 9.79
C MET A 75 -1.50 -3.17 10.62
N ASP A 76 -0.25 -3.10 10.16
CA ASP A 76 0.90 -3.59 10.92
C ASP A 76 1.08 -2.84 12.24
N HIS A 77 0.94 -1.52 12.20
CA HIS A 77 1.12 -0.71 13.37
C HIS A 77 -0.02 -0.84 14.39
N MET A 78 -1.27 -0.76 13.92
CA MET A 78 -2.49 -0.66 14.73
C MET A 78 -3.07 -2.03 15.10
N CYS A 79 -3.09 -2.97 14.16
CA CYS A 79 -3.68 -4.29 14.37
C CYS A 79 -2.64 -5.37 14.74
N LYS A 80 -1.35 -5.02 14.77
CA LYS A 80 -0.24 -5.95 15.10
C LYS A 80 -0.16 -7.14 14.14
N GLU A 81 -0.66 -6.98 12.91
CA GLU A 81 -0.54 -7.95 11.83
C GLU A 81 0.82 -7.82 11.14
N PRO A 82 1.47 -8.89 10.69
CA PRO A 82 2.77 -8.77 10.06
C PRO A 82 2.67 -8.04 8.73
N PHE A 83 3.49 -7.00 8.55
CA PHE A 83 3.62 -6.32 7.26
C PHE A 83 4.02 -7.31 6.16
N ARG A 84 3.12 -7.54 5.20
CA ARG A 84 3.38 -8.31 3.99
C ARG A 84 3.57 -7.34 2.82
N PRO A 85 4.80 -7.13 2.32
CA PRO A 85 5.05 -6.14 1.28
C PRO A 85 4.13 -6.37 0.08
N PRO A 86 3.46 -5.34 -0.46
CA PRO A 86 2.53 -5.51 -1.55
C PRO A 86 3.31 -5.60 -2.86
N LEU A 87 3.96 -6.74 -3.09
CA LEU A 87 4.85 -6.96 -4.23
C LEU A 87 4.13 -6.76 -5.56
N PHE A 88 2.86 -7.16 -5.66
CA PHE A 88 2.08 -7.00 -6.88
C PHE A 88 1.80 -5.52 -7.22
N PRO A 89 1.25 -4.68 -6.31
CA PRO A 89 1.15 -3.24 -6.53
C PRO A 89 2.49 -2.55 -6.82
N MET A 90 3.55 -2.96 -6.13
CA MET A 90 4.90 -2.44 -6.37
C MET A 90 5.41 -2.81 -7.76
N ALA A 91 5.16 -4.04 -8.23
CA ALA A 91 5.53 -4.49 -9.56
C ALA A 91 4.76 -3.71 -10.63
N VAL A 92 3.46 -3.44 -10.44
CA VAL A 92 2.66 -2.63 -11.37
C VAL A 92 3.19 -1.20 -11.48
N LEU A 93 3.57 -0.59 -10.35
CA LEU A 93 4.19 0.74 -10.37
C LEU A 93 5.59 0.69 -11.03
N ALA A 94 6.37 -0.35 -10.75
CA ALA A 94 7.70 -0.51 -11.35
C ALA A 94 7.63 -0.69 -12.86
N THR A 95 6.68 -1.49 -13.38
CA THR A 95 6.49 -1.64 -14.82
C THR A 95 6.01 -0.35 -15.46
N ALA A 96 5.12 0.41 -14.79
CA ALA A 96 4.69 1.72 -15.27
C ALA A 96 5.85 2.73 -15.31
N ALA A 97 6.69 2.76 -14.27
CA ALA A 97 7.88 3.59 -14.18
C ALA A 97 8.96 3.21 -15.22
N LEU A 98 9.15 1.92 -15.48
CA LEU A 98 10.04 1.48 -16.55
C LEU A 98 9.49 1.86 -17.92
N ASN A 99 8.18 1.73 -18.13
CA ASN A 99 7.56 2.12 -19.40
C ASN A 99 7.64 3.63 -19.66
N SER A 100 7.64 4.49 -18.64
CA SER A 100 7.84 5.94 -18.83
C SER A 100 9.26 6.29 -19.25
N VAL A 101 10.24 5.41 -19.01
CA VAL A 101 11.63 5.59 -19.44
C VAL A 101 11.88 4.98 -20.82
N VAL A 102 11.35 3.78 -21.09
CA VAL A 102 11.65 3.01 -22.32
C VAL A 102 10.61 3.25 -23.43
N GLU A 103 9.41 3.72 -23.10
CA GLU A 103 8.34 4.07 -24.06
C GLU A 103 7.91 2.91 -24.99
N LEU A 104 7.96 1.66 -24.51
CA LEU A 104 7.60 0.48 -25.30
C LEU A 104 6.10 0.40 -25.62
N VAL A 105 5.25 0.88 -24.70
CA VAL A 105 3.79 0.85 -24.79
C VAL A 105 3.24 2.25 -24.56
N ASP A 106 2.10 2.58 -25.19
CA ASP A 106 1.39 3.84 -24.95
C ASP A 106 1.19 4.08 -23.45
N ALA A 107 1.78 5.16 -22.93
CA ALA A 107 1.73 5.56 -21.54
C ALA A 107 0.28 5.69 -21.00
N ARG A 108 -0.68 6.07 -21.86
CA ARG A 108 -2.10 6.13 -21.51
C ARG A 108 -2.67 4.75 -21.25
N MET A 109 -2.34 3.77 -22.07
CA MET A 109 -2.83 2.40 -21.90
C MET A 109 -2.26 1.78 -20.64
N VAL A 110 -0.96 2.00 -20.38
CA VAL A 110 -0.30 1.53 -19.15
C VAL A 110 -0.91 2.18 -17.91
N ALA A 111 -1.10 3.50 -17.92
CA ALA A 111 -1.71 4.21 -16.79
C ALA A 111 -3.17 3.79 -16.57
N ALA A 112 -3.99 3.73 -17.62
CA ALA A 112 -5.40 3.34 -17.51
C ALA A 112 -5.57 1.89 -17.07
N GLY A 113 -4.82 0.97 -17.68
CA GLY A 113 -4.81 -0.45 -17.32
C GLY A 113 -4.32 -0.67 -15.89
N GLY A 114 -3.21 -0.01 -15.52
CA GLY A 114 -2.67 -0.03 -14.18
C GLY A 114 -3.68 0.47 -13.14
N VAL A 115 -4.33 1.60 -13.39
CA VAL A 115 -5.39 2.14 -12.53
C VAL A 115 -6.54 1.14 -12.39
N ALA A 116 -7.06 0.60 -13.48
CA ALA A 116 -8.19 -0.32 -13.44
C ALA A 116 -7.87 -1.58 -12.61
N ILE A 117 -6.69 -2.18 -12.83
CA ILE A 117 -6.21 -3.34 -12.07
C ILE A 117 -6.05 -2.98 -10.59
N MET A 118 -5.43 -1.84 -10.29
CA MET A 118 -5.18 -1.41 -8.90
C MET A 118 -6.46 -1.03 -8.15
N ILE A 119 -7.47 -0.43 -8.81
CA ILE A 119 -8.78 -0.16 -8.22
C ILE A 119 -9.45 -1.48 -7.82
N ALA A 120 -9.51 -2.46 -8.73
CA ALA A 120 -10.12 -3.76 -8.45
C ALA A 120 -9.37 -4.46 -7.30
N TYR A 121 -8.04 -4.49 -7.36
CA TYR A 121 -7.20 -5.07 -6.33
C TYR A 121 -7.43 -4.41 -4.96
N TYR A 122 -7.37 -3.09 -4.90
CA TYR A 122 -7.56 -2.35 -3.65
C TYR A 122 -8.98 -2.50 -3.10
N GLY A 123 -9.99 -2.49 -3.97
CA GLY A 123 -11.39 -2.71 -3.58
C GLY A 123 -11.60 -4.08 -2.95
N VAL A 124 -11.07 -5.14 -3.55
CA VAL A 124 -11.12 -6.50 -2.97
C VAL A 124 -10.36 -6.56 -1.65
N TYR A 125 -9.17 -5.94 -1.58
CA TYR A 125 -8.36 -5.93 -0.37
C TYR A 125 -9.06 -5.23 0.80
N VAL A 126 -9.55 -4.00 0.59
CA VAL A 126 -10.22 -3.21 1.64
C VAL A 126 -11.53 -3.85 2.06
N SER A 127 -12.36 -4.29 1.12
CA SER A 127 -13.62 -4.97 1.46
C SER A 127 -13.39 -6.23 2.29
N THR A 128 -12.34 -7.01 1.97
CA THR A 128 -11.95 -8.19 2.77
C THR A 128 -11.57 -7.80 4.19
N ILE A 129 -10.71 -6.79 4.38
CA ILE A 129 -10.29 -6.34 5.72
C ILE A 129 -11.48 -5.82 6.51
N VAL A 130 -12.30 -4.94 5.91
CA VAL A 130 -13.47 -4.38 6.59
C VAL A 130 -14.43 -5.50 7.00
N ASN A 131 -14.68 -6.47 6.13
CA ASN A 131 -15.53 -7.62 6.45
C ASN A 131 -14.96 -8.45 7.60
N GLN A 132 -13.65 -8.69 7.64
CA GLN A 132 -13.00 -9.42 8.74
C GLN A 132 -13.12 -8.67 10.08
N VAL A 133 -12.85 -7.36 10.08
CA VAL A 133 -12.97 -6.51 11.28
C VAL A 133 -14.41 -6.46 11.77
N CYS A 134 -15.36 -6.22 10.87
CA CYS A 134 -16.78 -6.14 11.23
C CYS A 134 -17.31 -7.50 11.71
N ALA A 135 -16.89 -8.62 11.10
CA ALA A 135 -17.22 -9.96 11.57
C ALA A 135 -16.68 -10.24 12.99
N PHE A 136 -15.43 -9.84 13.27
CA PHE A 136 -14.83 -9.98 14.59
C PHE A 136 -15.56 -9.16 15.67
N LEU A 137 -16.00 -7.95 15.32
CA LEU A 137 -16.74 -7.07 16.24
C LEU A 137 -18.24 -7.38 16.32
N GLY A 138 -18.76 -8.31 15.52
CA GLY A 138 -20.19 -8.58 15.40
C GLY A 138 -20.98 -7.41 14.77
N VAL A 139 -20.31 -6.49 14.09
CA VAL A 139 -20.93 -5.35 13.40
C VAL A 139 -21.31 -5.75 11.98
N LYS A 140 -22.53 -5.41 11.55
CA LYS A 140 -23.00 -5.66 10.18
C LYS A 140 -22.60 -4.50 9.27
N CYS A 141 -21.36 -4.47 8.82
CA CYS A 141 -20.93 -3.60 7.74
C CYS A 141 -21.34 -4.25 6.40
N PHE A 142 -21.94 -3.49 5.48
CA PHE A 142 -22.38 -3.98 4.15
C PHE A 142 -23.53 -5.01 4.12
N SER A 143 -24.22 -5.27 5.23
CA SER A 143 -25.48 -6.03 5.22
C SER A 143 -26.61 -5.19 5.81
N ILE A 144 -27.69 -5.00 5.04
CA ILE A 144 -28.91 -4.36 5.54
C ILE A 144 -29.58 -5.35 6.47
N ALA A 145 -29.63 -5.04 7.77
CA ALA A 145 -30.43 -5.83 8.70
C ALA A 145 -31.92 -5.61 8.36
N PRO A 146 -32.72 -6.66 8.11
CA PRO A 146 -34.15 -6.50 7.95
C PRO A 146 -34.73 -5.87 9.21
N LYS A 147 -35.56 -4.84 9.05
CA LYS A 147 -36.22 -4.14 10.15
C LYS A 147 -37.06 -5.16 10.92
N ARG A 148 -36.71 -5.45 12.18
CA ARG A 148 -37.56 -6.25 13.08
C ARG A 148 -38.88 -5.49 13.26
N GLY A 149 -39.95 -6.05 12.70
CA GLY A 149 -41.33 -5.68 13.01
C GLY A 149 -41.77 -6.28 14.33
#